data_AF-A0A7X7Q8H4-F1
#
_entry.id   AF-A0A7X7Q8H4-F1
#
_cell.length_a   1.000
_cell.length_b   1.000
_cell.length_c   1.000
_cell.angle_alpha   90.00
_cell.angle_beta   90.00
_cell.angle_gamma   90.00
#
_symmetry.space_group_name_H-M   'P 1'
#
loop_
_entity.id
_entity.type
_entity.pdbx_description
1 polymer ?
#
loop_
_entity_poly.entity_id
_entity_poly.type
_entity_poly.pdbx_seq_one_letter_code
_entity_poly.pdbx_strand_id
1 'polypeptide(L)'
;WPGAGIARRGTRAWRVQVLVVGVGVGLGMTLLGAARLLEHVAGVAREPTPAVGIALALVGLLVWGYHALLARDDDAARHGLPYLVAGMALVFACVGVVVAVDEPWRGLAMLLPGMALWWPGWRAARPGRGRRTYLAVMLGSATLAAAGALIWLARMLLLHLVGEGARAGSGLGEAVATLGVAALVAGSHAWWWRRDKASAPPAPEAVGPRSAVLIGAFPDDAGPLLAEATGARVETLTVLDEDPITADIGALAEQLRAYPGDDVVVMAEPSGTRIMRIGR
;
A
#
# COMPACT_ATOMS: atom_id res chain seq x y z
N TRP A 1 27.26 -6.01 -4.22
CA TRP A 1 26.37 -5.45 -3.19
C TRP A 1 26.77 -6.00 -1.82
N PRO A 2 27.78 -5.43 -1.14
CA PRO A 2 28.15 -5.90 0.19
C PRO A 2 27.46 -5.02 1.26
N GLY A 3 26.78 -5.64 2.24
CA GLY A 3 26.43 -4.99 3.51
C GLY A 3 24.95 -4.89 3.89
N ALA A 4 24.00 -5.46 3.14
CA ALA A 4 22.63 -5.59 3.65
C ALA A 4 22.58 -6.77 4.62
N GLY A 5 22.75 -6.49 5.92
CA GLY A 5 22.41 -7.45 6.96
C GLY A 5 21.02 -8.00 6.68
N ILE A 6 20.89 -9.34 6.61
CA ILE A 6 19.61 -10.00 6.43
C ILE A 6 18.75 -9.54 7.60
N ALA A 7 17.81 -8.63 7.33
CA ALA A 7 16.89 -8.15 8.35
C ALA A 7 16.22 -9.38 8.96
N ARG A 8 16.21 -9.47 10.30
CA ARG A 8 15.60 -10.61 10.98
C ARG A 8 14.14 -10.72 10.55
N ARG A 9 13.69 -11.95 10.26
CA ARG A 9 12.28 -12.23 9.93
C ARG A 9 11.36 -11.59 10.98
N GLY A 10 10.22 -11.08 10.52
CA GLY A 10 9.22 -10.41 11.38
C GLY A 10 9.48 -8.94 11.67
N THR A 11 10.71 -8.43 11.43
CA THR A 11 11.00 -6.99 11.65
C THR A 11 10.39 -6.10 10.56
N ARG A 12 10.14 -4.82 10.88
CA ARG A 12 9.68 -3.82 9.89
C ARG A 12 10.63 -3.72 8.69
N ALA A 13 11.95 -3.72 8.93
CA ALA A 13 12.95 -3.66 7.87
C ALA A 13 12.86 -4.86 6.92
N TRP A 14 12.67 -6.07 7.47
CA TRP A 14 12.46 -7.28 6.67
C TRP A 14 11.19 -7.18 5.83
N ARG A 15 10.08 -6.70 6.41
CA ARG A 15 8.81 -6.53 5.68
C ARG A 15 8.95 -5.54 4.52
N VAL A 16 9.63 -4.42 4.73
CA VAL A 16 9.90 -3.44 3.65
C VAL A 16 10.73 -4.07 2.54
N GLN A 17 11.78 -4.81 2.90
CA GLN A 17 12.62 -5.49 1.92
C GLN A 17 11.84 -6.55 1.12
N VAL A 18 11.06 -7.40 1.79
CA VAL A 18 10.30 -8.46 1.13
C VAL A 18 9.18 -7.90 0.26
N LEU A 19 8.38 -6.96 0.79
CA LEU A 19 7.25 -6.40 0.07
C LEU A 19 7.72 -5.41 -1.00
N VAL A 20 8.35 -4.30 -0.61
CA VAL A 20 8.62 -3.21 -1.55
C VAL A 20 9.70 -3.60 -2.55
N VAL A 21 10.83 -4.13 -2.06
CA VAL A 21 11.97 -4.47 -2.94
C VAL A 21 11.73 -5.80 -3.63
N GLY A 22 11.32 -6.84 -2.90
CA GLY A 22 11.10 -8.17 -3.47
C GLY A 22 9.85 -8.23 -4.36
N VAL A 23 8.67 -8.13 -3.75
CA VAL A 23 7.39 -8.25 -4.47
C VAL A 23 7.21 -7.09 -5.46
N GLY A 24 7.45 -5.85 -5.04
CA GLY A 24 7.20 -4.67 -5.88
C GLY A 24 8.07 -4.64 -7.12
N VAL A 25 9.39 -4.78 -6.97
CA VAL A 25 10.32 -4.75 -8.12
C VAL A 25 10.15 -5.99 -8.99
N GLY A 26 10.01 -7.19 -8.39
CA GLY A 26 9.77 -8.42 -9.15
C GLY A 26 8.50 -8.34 -10.00
N LEU A 27 7.42 -7.83 -9.41
CA LEU A 27 6.16 -7.66 -10.14
C LEU A 27 6.28 -6.61 -11.25
N GLY A 28 6.93 -5.47 -10.98
CA GLY A 28 7.19 -4.45 -11.99
C GLY A 28 7.99 -4.97 -13.18
N MET A 29 9.05 -5.75 -12.92
CA MET A 29 9.83 -6.40 -13.98
C MET A 29 9.00 -7.39 -14.79
N THR A 30 8.13 -8.16 -14.12
CA THR A 30 7.23 -9.11 -14.79
C THR A 30 6.28 -8.41 -15.75
N LEU A 31 5.63 -7.34 -15.29
CA LEU A 31 4.69 -6.55 -16.10
C LEU A 31 5.42 -5.88 -17.28
N LEU A 32 6.62 -5.34 -17.05
CA LEU A 32 7.44 -4.77 -18.12
C LEU A 32 7.83 -5.82 -19.18
N GLY A 33 8.27 -6.99 -18.75
CA GLY A 33 8.58 -8.10 -19.66
C GLY A 33 7.37 -8.55 -20.47
N ALA A 34 6.20 -8.67 -19.83
CA ALA A 34 4.95 -9.01 -20.50
C ALA A 34 4.52 -7.96 -21.53
N ALA A 35 4.65 -6.67 -21.21
CA ALA A 35 4.37 -5.59 -22.17
C ALA A 35 5.28 -5.68 -23.40
N ARG A 36 6.59 -5.88 -23.21
CA ARG A 36 7.55 -6.07 -24.31
C ARG A 36 7.22 -7.28 -25.18
N LEU A 37 6.76 -8.37 -24.58
CA LEU A 37 6.31 -9.55 -25.32
C LEU A 37 5.06 -9.27 -26.15
N LEU A 38 4.08 -8.56 -25.58
CA LEU A 38 2.88 -8.14 -26.31
C LEU A 38 3.21 -7.21 -27.47
N GLU A 39 4.12 -6.25 -27.28
CA GLU A 39 4.63 -5.38 -28.36
C GLU A 39 5.26 -6.19 -29.50
N HIS A 40 6.04 -7.22 -29.16
CA HIS A 40 6.67 -8.09 -30.15
C HIS A 40 5.65 -8.94 -30.92
N VAL A 41 4.68 -9.55 -30.22
CA VAL A 41 3.59 -10.32 -30.84
C VAL A 41 2.72 -9.45 -31.73
N ALA A 42 2.49 -8.20 -31.34
CA ALA A 42 1.75 -7.23 -32.14
C ALA A 42 2.54 -6.67 -33.35
N GLY A 43 3.83 -7.01 -33.48
CA GLY A 43 4.69 -6.53 -34.58
C GLY A 43 5.10 -5.05 -34.46
N VAL A 44 5.03 -4.48 -33.26
CA VAL A 44 5.29 -3.03 -33.00
C VAL A 44 6.60 -2.81 -32.24
N ALA A 45 7.26 -3.88 -31.79
CA ALA A 45 8.54 -3.80 -31.08
C ALA A 45 9.63 -3.17 -31.96
N ARG A 46 10.34 -2.17 -31.40
CA ARG A 46 11.49 -1.53 -32.05
C ARG A 46 12.76 -2.40 -31.99
N GLU A 47 12.82 -3.35 -31.06
CA GLU A 47 13.95 -4.27 -30.91
C GLU A 47 13.67 -5.60 -31.63
N PRO A 48 14.68 -6.18 -32.32
CA PRO A 48 14.48 -7.34 -33.19
C PRO A 48 14.22 -8.66 -32.45
N THR A 49 14.43 -8.77 -31.13
CA THR A 49 14.37 -10.06 -30.43
C THR A 49 13.49 -10.05 -29.17
N PRO A 50 12.58 -11.03 -28.98
CA PRO A 50 11.73 -11.14 -27.79
C PRO A 50 12.49 -11.57 -26.52
N ALA A 51 13.76 -11.95 -26.66
CA ALA A 51 14.59 -12.52 -25.59
C ALA A 51 14.67 -11.62 -24.35
N VAL A 52 14.78 -10.31 -24.53
CA VAL A 52 14.84 -9.34 -23.41
C VAL A 52 13.53 -9.31 -22.62
N GLY A 53 12.39 -9.30 -23.32
CA GLY A 53 11.07 -9.33 -22.69
C GLY A 53 10.83 -10.63 -21.91
N ILE A 54 11.23 -11.77 -22.48
CA ILE A 54 11.17 -13.09 -21.83
C ILE A 54 12.06 -13.10 -20.59
N ALA A 55 13.31 -12.66 -20.69
CA ALA A 55 14.25 -12.64 -19.57
C ALA A 55 13.73 -11.78 -18.42
N LEU A 56 13.25 -10.56 -18.70
CA LEU A 56 12.66 -9.67 -17.70
C LEU A 56 11.42 -10.30 -17.04
N ALA A 57 10.54 -10.92 -17.85
CA ALA A 57 9.34 -11.57 -17.34
C ALA A 57 9.69 -12.73 -16.39
N LEU A 58 10.63 -13.60 -16.79
CA LEU A 58 11.03 -14.76 -16.00
C LEU A 58 11.77 -14.37 -14.71
N VAL A 59 12.73 -13.45 -14.80
CA VAL A 59 13.46 -12.94 -13.62
C VAL A 59 12.49 -12.25 -12.67
N GLY A 60 11.60 -11.40 -13.20
CA GLY A 60 10.57 -10.75 -12.41
C GLY A 60 9.66 -11.74 -11.70
N LEU A 61 9.17 -12.76 -12.42
CA LEU A 61 8.27 -13.78 -11.88
C LEU A 61 8.95 -14.59 -10.78
N LEU A 62 10.23 -14.93 -10.96
CA LEU A 62 11.02 -15.65 -9.96
C LEU A 62 11.19 -14.82 -8.68
N VAL A 63 11.60 -13.55 -8.83
CA VAL A 63 11.79 -12.63 -7.70
C VAL A 63 10.47 -12.38 -6.99
N TRP A 64 9.40 -12.10 -7.73
CA TRP A 64 8.06 -11.88 -7.18
C TRP A 64 7.54 -13.13 -6.48
N GLY A 65 7.60 -14.29 -7.12
CA GLY A 65 7.10 -15.56 -6.60
C GLY A 65 7.80 -15.96 -5.30
N TYR A 66 9.13 -15.87 -5.26
CA TYR A 66 9.90 -16.14 -4.05
C TYR A 66 9.49 -15.23 -2.88
N HIS A 67 9.40 -13.92 -3.11
CA HIS A 67 9.04 -12.98 -2.03
C HIS A 67 7.56 -13.03 -1.65
N ALA A 68 6.67 -13.37 -2.59
CA ALA A 68 5.27 -13.61 -2.29
C ALA A 68 5.08 -14.85 -1.41
N LEU A 69 5.89 -15.89 -1.60
CA LEU A 69 5.92 -17.06 -0.71
C LEU A 69 6.43 -16.67 0.67
N LEU A 70 7.52 -15.90 0.78
CA LEU A 70 8.02 -15.41 2.06
C LEU A 70 6.98 -14.54 2.79
N ALA A 71 6.23 -13.72 2.06
CA ALA A 71 5.17 -12.89 2.62
C ALA A 71 3.99 -13.71 3.13
N ARG A 72 3.82 -14.98 2.70
CA ARG A 72 2.76 -15.84 3.23
C ARG A 72 3.06 -16.30 4.65
N ASP A 73 4.31 -16.34 5.09
CA ASP A 73 4.66 -16.84 6.43
C ASP A 73 4.54 -15.77 7.53
N ASP A 74 4.31 -14.50 7.17
CA ASP A 74 4.13 -13.37 8.10
C ASP A 74 2.77 -12.72 7.86
N ASP A 75 1.93 -12.65 8.90
CA ASP A 75 0.55 -12.18 8.73
C ASP A 75 0.47 -10.74 8.23
N ALA A 76 1.30 -9.83 8.75
CA ALA A 76 1.29 -8.45 8.30
C ALA A 76 1.71 -8.32 6.83
N ALA A 77 2.72 -9.08 6.39
CA ALA A 77 3.13 -9.12 5.00
C ALA A 77 2.06 -9.73 4.09
N ARG A 78 1.40 -10.80 4.54
CA ARG A 78 0.28 -11.45 3.85
C ARG A 78 -0.88 -10.48 3.63
N HIS A 79 -1.19 -9.65 4.61
CA HIS A 79 -2.22 -8.61 4.51
C HIS A 79 -1.78 -7.42 3.64
N GLY A 80 -0.49 -7.08 3.62
CA GLY A 80 0.06 -6.00 2.78
C GLY A 80 0.10 -6.33 1.28
N LEU A 81 0.28 -7.61 0.95
CA LEU A 81 0.51 -8.11 -0.41
C LEU A 81 -0.57 -7.68 -1.44
N PRO A 82 -1.89 -7.82 -1.18
CA PRO A 82 -2.91 -7.42 -2.14
C PRO A 82 -2.88 -5.93 -2.49
N TYR A 83 -2.58 -5.07 -1.52
CA TYR A 83 -2.47 -3.62 -1.74
C TYR A 83 -1.29 -3.27 -2.63
N LEU A 84 -0.15 -3.94 -2.44
CA LEU A 84 1.05 -3.73 -3.25
C LEU A 84 0.84 -4.21 -4.69
N VAL A 85 0.23 -5.40 -4.87
CA VAL A 85 -0.11 -5.94 -6.19
C VAL A 85 -1.08 -4.99 -6.91
N ALA A 86 -2.15 -4.55 -6.23
CA ALA A 86 -3.10 -3.60 -6.79
C ALA A 86 -2.44 -2.26 -7.17
N GLY A 87 -1.58 -1.72 -6.29
CA GLY A 87 -0.88 -0.46 -6.53
C GLY A 87 0.07 -0.53 -7.72
N MET A 88 0.89 -1.57 -7.81
CA MET A 88 1.83 -1.74 -8.93
C MET A 88 1.11 -1.97 -10.26
N ALA A 89 0.06 -2.79 -10.24
CA ALA A 89 -0.79 -3.05 -11.39
C ALA A 89 -1.48 -1.77 -11.89
N LEU A 90 -1.96 -0.93 -10.98
CA LEU A 90 -2.57 0.37 -11.29
C LEU A 90 -1.56 1.35 -11.89
N VAL A 91 -0.34 1.43 -11.34
CA VAL A 91 0.74 2.27 -11.91
C VAL A 91 1.00 1.87 -13.35
N PHE A 92 1.14 0.57 -13.61
CA PHE A 92 1.41 0.06 -14.95
C PHE A 92 0.25 0.36 -15.93
N ALA A 93 -1.00 0.22 -15.47
CA ALA A 93 -2.18 0.61 -16.22
C ALA A 93 -2.20 2.10 -16.56
N CYS A 94 -1.90 2.97 -15.59
CA CYS A 94 -1.88 4.42 -15.77
C CYS A 94 -0.80 4.85 -16.77
N VAL A 95 0.41 4.30 -16.65
CA VAL A 95 1.50 4.53 -17.62
C VAL A 95 1.07 4.11 -19.03
N GLY A 96 0.38 2.96 -19.15
CA GLY A 96 -0.16 2.51 -20.43
C GLY A 96 -1.13 3.50 -21.08
N VAL A 97 -2.03 4.12 -20.32
CA VAL A 97 -2.94 5.15 -20.86
C VAL A 97 -2.17 6.37 -21.37
N VAL A 98 -1.16 6.82 -20.62
CA VAL A 98 -0.34 7.98 -21.01
C VAL A 98 0.45 7.69 -22.29
N VAL A 99 1.10 6.53 -22.36
CA VAL A 99 1.85 6.09 -23.56
C VAL A 99 0.93 5.86 -24.76
N ALA A 100 -0.32 5.44 -24.54
CA ALA A 100 -1.27 5.17 -25.63
C ALA A 100 -1.64 6.42 -26.45
N VAL A 101 -1.37 7.63 -25.94
CA VAL A 101 -1.60 8.88 -26.66
C VAL A 101 -0.75 8.94 -27.93
N ASP A 102 0.54 8.60 -27.81
CA ASP A 102 1.50 8.68 -28.91
C ASP A 102 1.77 7.31 -29.54
N GLU A 103 1.73 6.23 -28.74
CA GLU A 103 2.03 4.87 -29.17
C GLU A 103 0.89 3.92 -28.71
N PRO A 104 -0.28 3.91 -29.39
CA PRO A 104 -1.50 3.26 -28.90
C PRO A 104 -1.32 1.78 -28.58
N TRP A 105 -0.62 1.03 -29.43
CA TRP A 105 -0.38 -0.40 -29.20
C TRP A 105 0.56 -0.67 -28.04
N ARG A 106 1.57 0.18 -27.86
CA ARG A 106 2.50 0.09 -26.74
C ARG A 106 1.81 0.43 -25.43
N GLY A 107 1.01 1.49 -25.44
CA GLY A 107 0.18 1.86 -24.30
C GLY A 107 -0.82 0.77 -23.93
N LEU A 108 -1.44 0.13 -24.91
CA LEU A 108 -2.34 -1.01 -24.69
C LEU A 108 -1.61 -2.23 -24.10
N ALA A 109 -0.41 -2.54 -24.58
CA ALA A 109 0.42 -3.63 -24.07
C ALA A 109 0.81 -3.43 -22.58
N MET A 110 0.89 -2.18 -22.12
CA MET A 110 1.10 -1.85 -20.71
C MET A 110 -0.22 -1.80 -19.91
N LEU A 111 -1.28 -1.28 -20.52
CA LEU A 111 -2.60 -1.12 -19.89
C LEU A 111 -3.22 -2.47 -19.53
N LEU A 112 -3.24 -3.42 -20.48
CA LEU A 112 -3.98 -4.66 -20.32
C LEU A 112 -3.48 -5.53 -19.15
N PRO A 113 -2.17 -5.80 -18.99
CA PRO A 113 -1.67 -6.58 -17.85
C PRO A 113 -1.92 -5.86 -16.51
N GLY A 114 -1.73 -4.54 -16.48
CA GLY A 114 -1.99 -3.73 -15.29
C GLY A 114 -3.46 -3.79 -14.87
N MET A 115 -4.39 -3.61 -15.81
CA MET A 115 -5.83 -3.65 -15.52
C MET A 115 -6.28 -5.06 -15.10
N ALA A 116 -5.77 -6.10 -15.79
CA ALA A 116 -6.09 -7.49 -15.49
C ALA A 116 -5.68 -7.90 -14.06
N LEU A 117 -4.56 -7.34 -13.57
CA LEU A 117 -4.05 -7.65 -12.24
C LEU A 117 -4.59 -6.71 -11.14
N TRP A 118 -4.94 -5.47 -11.49
CA TRP A 118 -5.46 -4.50 -10.52
C TRP A 118 -6.76 -4.98 -9.87
N TRP A 119 -7.73 -5.42 -10.68
CA TRP A 119 -9.04 -5.80 -10.19
C TRP A 119 -9.03 -6.96 -9.16
N PRO A 120 -8.35 -8.10 -9.41
CA PRO A 120 -8.26 -9.16 -8.41
C PRO A 120 -7.45 -8.74 -7.18
N GLY A 121 -6.37 -7.97 -7.34
CA GLY A 121 -5.59 -7.44 -6.21
C GLY A 121 -6.43 -6.53 -5.31
N TRP A 122 -7.20 -5.64 -5.91
CA TRP A 122 -8.15 -4.77 -5.22
C TRP A 122 -9.25 -5.55 -4.52
N ARG A 123 -9.84 -6.56 -5.16
CA ARG A 123 -10.89 -7.38 -4.52
C ARG A 123 -10.37 -8.23 -3.36
N ALA A 124 -9.13 -8.69 -3.43
CA ALA A 124 -8.50 -9.44 -2.35
C ALA A 124 -8.18 -8.55 -1.13
N ALA A 125 -8.15 -7.23 -1.30
CA ALA A 125 -7.90 -6.28 -0.24
C ALA A 125 -9.07 -6.19 0.76
N ARG A 126 -8.83 -6.59 2.00
CA ARG A 126 -9.86 -6.57 3.05
C ARG A 126 -10.26 -5.14 3.43
N PRO A 127 -11.55 -4.87 3.74
CA PRO A 127 -11.97 -3.63 4.38
C PRO A 127 -11.22 -3.41 5.70
N GLY A 128 -10.85 -2.17 6.01
CA GLY A 128 -10.16 -1.83 7.26
C GLY A 128 -9.14 -0.69 7.12
N ARG A 129 -8.27 -0.53 8.13
CA ARG A 129 -7.22 0.51 8.16
C ARG A 129 -6.26 0.42 6.97
N GLY A 130 -5.87 -0.79 6.55
CA GLY A 130 -4.98 -0.98 5.40
C GLY A 130 -5.58 -0.48 4.08
N ARG A 131 -6.82 -0.86 3.78
CA ARG A 131 -7.54 -0.43 2.57
C ARG A 131 -7.79 1.07 2.54
N ARG A 132 -8.13 1.64 3.68
CA ARG A 132 -8.18 3.09 3.84
C ARG A 132 -6.80 3.69 3.49
N THR A 133 -5.73 3.29 4.16
CA THR A 133 -4.39 3.84 3.91
C THR A 133 -3.99 3.76 2.44
N TYR A 134 -4.22 2.62 1.78
CA TYR A 134 -4.03 2.46 0.34
C TYR A 134 -4.81 3.50 -0.48
N LEU A 135 -6.12 3.64 -0.23
CA LEU A 135 -6.97 4.59 -0.94
C LEU A 135 -6.53 6.05 -0.74
N ALA A 136 -6.11 6.41 0.48
CA ALA A 136 -5.60 7.75 0.79
C ALA A 136 -4.27 8.03 0.07
N VAL A 137 -3.35 7.06 0.07
CA VAL A 137 -2.06 7.16 -0.64
C VAL A 137 -2.30 7.31 -2.14
N MET A 138 -3.18 6.51 -2.74
CA MET A 138 -3.50 6.59 -4.17
C MET A 138 -4.21 7.89 -4.56
N LEU A 139 -5.10 8.39 -3.69
CA LEU A 139 -5.72 9.70 -3.89
C LEU A 139 -4.67 10.83 -3.86
N GLY A 140 -3.76 10.77 -2.87
CA GLY A 140 -2.67 11.73 -2.72
C GLY A 140 -1.69 11.70 -3.90
N SER A 141 -1.26 10.50 -4.33
CA SER A 141 -0.36 10.35 -5.48
C SER A 141 -1.01 10.82 -6.78
N ALA A 142 -2.29 10.53 -7.00
CA ALA A 142 -3.04 11.04 -8.14
C ALA A 142 -3.14 12.57 -8.12
N THR A 143 -3.34 13.18 -6.96
CA THR A 143 -3.38 14.64 -6.82
C THR A 143 -2.01 15.27 -7.13
N LEU A 144 -0.92 14.65 -6.66
CA LEU A 144 0.44 15.10 -7.00
C LEU A 144 0.73 14.95 -8.50
N ALA A 145 0.33 13.84 -9.12
CA ALA A 145 0.47 13.64 -10.56
C ALA A 145 -0.33 14.68 -11.36
N ALA A 146 -1.58 14.98 -10.95
CA ALA A 146 -2.39 16.04 -11.55
C ALA A 146 -1.72 17.41 -11.44
N ALA A 147 -1.18 17.76 -10.26
CA ALA A 147 -0.47 19.02 -10.06
C ALA A 147 0.77 19.12 -10.97
N GLY A 148 1.57 18.05 -11.06
CA GLY A 148 2.72 17.98 -11.96
C GLY A 148 2.32 18.14 -13.43
N ALA A 149 1.24 17.46 -13.85
CA ALA A 149 0.72 17.58 -15.21
C ALA A 149 0.15 18.98 -15.51
N LEU A 150 -0.47 19.65 -14.55
CA LEU A 150 -0.90 21.05 -14.69
C LEU A 150 0.29 22.00 -14.83
N ILE A 151 1.33 21.84 -14.01
CA ILE A 151 2.56 22.64 -14.11
C ILE A 151 3.20 22.45 -15.48
N TRP A 152 3.29 21.20 -15.94
CA TRP A 152 3.81 20.88 -17.27
C TRP A 152 2.93 21.49 -18.37
N LEU A 153 1.61 21.32 -18.31
CA LEU A 153 0.68 21.91 -19.27
C LEU A 153 0.81 23.44 -19.34
N ALA A 154 0.87 24.11 -18.19
CA ALA A 154 1.07 25.56 -18.10
C ALA A 154 2.40 25.97 -18.74
N ARG A 155 3.49 25.24 -18.46
CA ARG A 155 4.79 25.47 -19.11
C ARG A 155 4.68 25.34 -20.64
N MET A 156 3.97 24.33 -21.15
CA MET A 156 3.82 24.12 -22.60
C MET A 156 3.02 25.24 -23.27
N LEU A 157 1.96 25.70 -22.62
CA LEU A 157 1.19 26.85 -23.09
C LEU A 157 2.04 28.13 -23.12
N LEU A 158 2.87 28.37 -22.09
CA LEU A 158 3.79 29.51 -22.07
C LEU A 158 4.83 29.44 -23.19
N LEU A 159 5.44 28.28 -23.44
CA LEU A 159 6.40 28.09 -24.54
C LEU A 159 5.73 28.33 -25.91
N HIS A 160 4.47 27.91 -26.06
CA HIS A 160 3.71 28.20 -27.27
C HIS A 160 3.45 29.70 -27.45
N LEU A 161 3.09 30.41 -26.38
CA LEU A 161 2.83 31.86 -26.41
C LEU A 161 4.08 32.69 -26.75
N VAL A 162 5.27 32.26 -26.32
CA VAL A 162 6.55 32.95 -26.59
C VAL A 162 7.08 32.64 -28.01
N GLY A 163 6.34 31.87 -28.82
CA GLY A 163 6.73 31.53 -30.19
C GLY A 163 7.71 30.36 -30.29
N GLU A 164 8.00 29.67 -29.18
CA GLU A 164 8.78 28.42 -29.15
C GLU A 164 7.89 27.18 -29.38
N GLY A 165 6.82 27.32 -30.19
CA GLY A 165 5.80 26.30 -30.39
C GLY A 165 6.32 24.95 -30.88
N ALA A 166 7.45 24.93 -31.62
CA ALA A 166 8.12 23.71 -32.04
C ALA A 166 8.69 22.88 -30.86
N ARG A 167 9.03 23.51 -29.73
CA ARG A 167 9.42 22.82 -28.48
C ARG A 167 8.22 22.38 -27.64
N ALA A 168 7.02 22.91 -27.92
CA ALA A 168 5.79 22.63 -27.17
C ALA A 168 4.98 21.45 -27.72
N GLY A 169 5.18 21.08 -29.00
CA GLY A 169 4.26 20.22 -29.76
C GLY A 169 4.16 18.75 -29.30
N SER A 170 5.15 18.20 -28.60
CA SER A 170 5.20 16.76 -28.30
C SER A 170 4.76 16.34 -26.89
N GLY A 171 4.26 17.27 -26.06
CA GLY A 171 3.95 16.98 -24.64
C GLY A 171 2.52 17.32 -24.20
N LEU A 172 1.71 17.96 -25.06
CA LEU A 172 0.38 18.42 -24.67
C LEU A 172 -0.60 17.25 -24.48
N GLY A 173 -0.56 16.26 -25.39
CA GLY A 173 -1.38 15.06 -25.28
C GLY A 173 -1.04 14.24 -24.02
N GLU A 174 0.25 14.08 -23.72
CA GLU A 174 0.74 13.42 -22.52
C GLU A 174 0.26 14.11 -21.23
N ALA A 175 0.37 15.44 -21.17
CA ALA A 175 -0.09 16.23 -20.04
C ALA A 175 -1.62 16.10 -19.84
N VAL A 176 -2.41 16.20 -20.92
CA VAL A 176 -3.87 16.05 -20.86
C VAL A 176 -4.27 14.63 -20.46
N ALA A 177 -3.62 13.60 -21.00
CA ALA A 177 -3.88 12.22 -20.62
C ALA A 177 -3.53 11.96 -19.16
N THR A 178 -2.39 12.49 -18.68
CA THR A 178 -2.00 12.39 -17.28
C THR A 178 -3.04 13.05 -16.36
N LEU A 179 -3.58 14.22 -16.74
CA LEU A 179 -4.67 14.88 -16.00
C LEU A 179 -5.94 14.03 -15.98
N GLY A 180 -6.35 13.49 -17.13
CA GLY A 180 -7.52 12.62 -17.24
C GLY A 180 -7.41 11.37 -16.37
N VAL A 181 -6.26 10.69 -16.42
CA VAL A 181 -5.97 9.52 -15.58
C VAL A 181 -5.97 9.88 -14.11
N ALA A 182 -5.28 10.96 -13.73
CA ALA A 182 -5.22 11.41 -12.35
C ALA A 182 -6.61 11.74 -11.80
N ALA A 183 -7.46 12.41 -12.59
CA ALA A 183 -8.84 12.69 -12.22
C ALA A 183 -9.66 11.41 -12.04
N LEU A 184 -9.52 10.42 -12.94
CA LEU A 184 -10.21 9.13 -12.84
C LEU A 184 -9.78 8.33 -11.60
N VAL A 185 -8.47 8.27 -11.34
CA VAL A 185 -7.91 7.59 -10.16
C VAL A 185 -8.37 8.29 -8.89
N ALA A 186 -8.24 9.61 -8.80
CA ALA A 186 -8.68 10.39 -7.65
C ALA A 186 -10.19 10.24 -7.40
N GLY A 187 -11.00 10.38 -8.45
CA GLY A 187 -12.47 10.25 -8.37
C GLY A 187 -12.92 8.87 -7.91
N SER A 188 -12.38 7.82 -8.52
CA SER A 188 -12.69 6.42 -8.17
C SER A 188 -12.26 6.08 -6.73
N HIS A 189 -11.05 6.46 -6.34
CA HIS A 189 -10.52 6.15 -5.00
C HIS A 189 -11.21 6.99 -3.92
N ALA A 190 -11.54 8.25 -4.20
CA ALA A 190 -12.34 9.07 -3.30
C ALA A 190 -13.76 8.51 -3.13
N TRP A 191 -14.37 7.98 -4.20
CA TRP A 191 -15.67 7.31 -4.13
C TRP A 191 -15.61 6.07 -3.24
N TRP A 192 -14.63 5.18 -3.45
CA TRP A 192 -14.43 4.01 -2.61
C TRP A 192 -14.13 4.36 -1.16
N TRP A 193 -13.31 5.37 -0.92
CA TRP A 193 -12.99 5.83 0.43
C TRP A 193 -14.22 6.34 1.18
N ARG A 194 -15.06 7.15 0.51
CA ARG A 194 -16.33 7.61 1.09
C ARG A 194 -17.27 6.44 1.38
N ARG A 195 -17.35 5.46 0.47
CA ARG A 195 -18.16 4.25 0.66
C ARG A 195 -17.67 3.44 1.86
N ASP A 196 -16.37 3.21 1.98
CA ASP A 196 -15.76 2.46 3.10
C ASP A 196 -15.89 3.20 4.45
N LYS A 197 -15.97 4.53 4.44
CA LYS A 197 -16.30 5.32 5.62
C LYS A 197 -17.77 5.20 5.99
N ALA A 198 -18.68 5.28 5.02
CA ALA A 198 -20.12 5.19 5.25
C ALA A 198 -20.57 3.79 5.71
N SER A 199 -19.89 2.73 5.25
CA SER A 199 -20.14 1.36 5.68
C SER A 199 -19.38 0.96 6.95
N ALA A 200 -18.62 1.87 7.56
CA ALA A 200 -17.98 1.59 8.82
C ALA A 200 -19.05 1.40 9.90
N PRO A 201 -18.99 0.34 10.72
CA PRO A 201 -19.84 0.29 11.91
C PRO A 201 -19.59 1.55 12.75
N PRO A 202 -20.63 2.08 13.43
CA PRO A 202 -20.45 3.20 14.34
C PRO A 202 -19.30 2.89 15.29
N ALA A 203 -18.47 3.89 15.57
CA ALA A 203 -17.39 3.72 16.53
C ALA A 203 -18.00 3.12 17.80
N PRO A 204 -17.47 2.00 18.32
CA PRO A 204 -17.98 1.46 19.57
C PRO A 204 -17.95 2.60 20.59
N GLU A 205 -19.07 2.81 21.27
CA GLU A 205 -19.14 3.76 22.37
C GLU A 205 -17.99 3.43 23.32
N ALA A 206 -17.21 4.43 23.75
CA ALA A 206 -16.04 4.17 24.58
C ALA A 206 -16.52 3.64 25.95
N VAL A 207 -16.58 2.32 26.08
CA VAL A 207 -17.05 1.64 27.30
C VAL A 207 -15.90 1.46 28.31
N GLY A 208 -14.65 1.62 27.86
CA GLY A 208 -13.45 1.40 28.69
C GLY A 208 -12.77 2.68 29.19
N PRO A 209 -11.52 2.56 29.64
CA PRO A 209 -10.76 3.67 30.19
C PRO A 209 -10.50 4.73 29.12
N ARG A 210 -10.27 5.96 29.57
CA ARG A 210 -9.83 7.06 28.70
C ARG A 210 -8.43 6.77 28.13
N SER A 211 -7.53 6.25 28.94
CA SER A 211 -6.19 5.85 28.49
C SER A 211 -5.70 4.61 29.21
N ALA A 212 -4.88 3.79 28.54
CA ALA A 212 -4.26 2.60 29.10
C ALA A 212 -2.79 2.52 28.71
N VAL A 213 -1.89 2.37 29.67
CA VAL A 213 -0.47 2.11 29.43
C VAL A 213 -0.19 0.64 29.69
N LEU A 214 0.15 -0.11 28.64
CA LEU A 214 0.56 -1.50 28.74
C LEU A 214 2.05 -1.56 29.04
N ILE A 215 2.46 -2.22 30.12
CA ILE A 215 3.86 -2.39 30.52
C ILE A 215 4.18 -3.89 30.54
N GLY A 216 5.19 -4.30 29.76
CA GLY A 216 5.67 -5.68 29.70
C GLY A 216 5.56 -6.32 28.32
N ALA A 217 5.79 -7.62 28.24
CA ALA A 217 5.85 -8.37 26.98
C ALA A 217 4.46 -8.72 26.44
N PHE A 218 3.65 -7.72 26.07
CA PHE A 218 2.38 -7.96 25.37
C PHE A 218 2.60 -8.30 23.89
N PRO A 219 1.67 -9.01 23.23
CA PRO A 219 1.65 -9.14 21.78
C PRO A 219 1.69 -7.78 21.07
N ASP A 220 2.41 -7.69 19.93
CA ASP A 220 2.59 -6.44 19.17
C ASP A 220 1.26 -5.77 18.74
N ASP A 221 0.19 -6.55 18.62
CA ASP A 221 -1.15 -6.12 18.24
C ASP A 221 -2.07 -5.83 19.43
N ALA A 222 -1.65 -6.10 20.67
CA ALA A 222 -2.45 -5.89 21.87
C ALA A 222 -2.93 -4.45 22.02
N GLY A 223 -2.04 -3.47 21.83
CA GLY A 223 -2.39 -2.04 21.90
C GLY A 223 -3.49 -1.65 20.90
N PRO A 224 -3.30 -1.90 19.59
CA PRO A 224 -4.32 -1.67 18.57
C PRO A 224 -5.64 -2.39 18.82
N LEU A 225 -5.62 -3.64 19.29
CA LEU A 225 -6.81 -4.44 19.55
C LEU A 225 -7.58 -3.93 20.77
N LEU A 226 -6.88 -3.58 21.86
CA LEU A 226 -7.51 -3.00 23.05
C LEU A 226 -8.09 -1.62 22.76
N ALA A 227 -7.39 -0.77 22.02
CA ALA A 227 -7.90 0.55 21.61
C ALA A 227 -9.19 0.40 20.78
N GLU A 228 -9.25 -0.60 19.91
CA GLU A 228 -10.43 -0.89 19.09
C GLU A 228 -11.60 -1.46 19.92
N ALA A 229 -11.31 -2.31 20.90
CA ALA A 229 -12.31 -2.96 21.74
C ALA A 229 -12.87 -2.06 22.87
N THR A 230 -12.09 -1.09 23.35
CA THR A 230 -12.43 -0.26 24.52
C THR A 230 -12.66 1.22 24.19
N GLY A 231 -12.16 1.71 23.06
CA GLY A 231 -12.12 3.13 22.72
C GLY A 231 -11.01 3.92 23.43
N ALA A 232 -10.16 3.25 24.23
CA ALA A 232 -9.11 3.88 25.01
C ALA A 232 -7.92 4.36 24.14
N ARG A 233 -7.24 5.41 24.59
CA ARG A 233 -5.89 5.74 24.09
C ARG A 233 -4.88 4.77 24.72
N VAL A 234 -4.41 3.80 23.94
CA VAL A 234 -3.47 2.77 24.43
C VAL A 234 -2.03 3.10 24.03
N GLU A 235 -1.12 3.08 25.00
CA GLU A 235 0.32 3.20 24.82
C GLU A 235 1.01 1.92 25.33
N THR A 236 2.08 1.48 24.69
CA THR A 236 2.74 0.21 25.02
C THR A 236 4.22 0.44 25.29
N LEU A 237 4.64 0.06 26.49
CA LEU A 237 6.02 0.03 26.97
C LEU A 237 6.47 -1.44 27.01
N THR A 238 7.07 -1.89 25.92
CA THR A 238 7.58 -3.25 25.78
C THR A 238 8.90 -3.41 26.52
N VAL A 239 9.02 -4.45 27.33
CA VAL A 239 10.28 -4.88 27.94
C VAL A 239 11.00 -5.79 26.94
N LEU A 240 12.22 -5.42 26.52
CA LEU A 240 12.92 -6.04 25.39
C LEU A 240 13.53 -7.43 25.68
N ASP A 241 13.62 -7.82 26.95
CA ASP A 241 14.30 -9.05 27.39
C ASP A 241 13.34 -10.15 27.88
N GLU A 242 12.03 -10.01 27.65
CA GLU A 242 11.01 -10.97 28.09
C GLU A 242 10.25 -11.58 26.91
N ASP A 243 9.97 -12.88 27.02
CA ASP A 243 9.09 -13.57 26.07
C ASP A 243 7.65 -13.04 26.17
N PRO A 244 6.93 -12.89 25.05
CA PRO A 244 5.55 -12.40 25.07
C PRO A 244 4.66 -13.25 25.97
N ILE A 245 3.91 -12.60 26.87
CA ILE A 245 2.87 -13.28 27.63
C ILE A 245 1.73 -13.70 26.70
N THR A 246 1.18 -14.89 26.93
CA THR A 246 -0.04 -15.36 26.27
C THR A 246 -1.25 -14.67 26.92
N ALA A 247 -1.44 -13.38 26.63
CA ALA A 247 -2.57 -12.61 27.13
C ALA A 247 -3.81 -12.84 26.26
N ASP A 248 -4.93 -13.21 26.88
CA ASP A 248 -6.24 -13.15 26.23
C ASP A 248 -6.69 -11.67 26.16
N ILE A 249 -6.44 -11.07 25.00
CA ILE A 249 -6.77 -9.66 24.74
C ILE A 249 -8.29 -9.41 24.83
N GLY A 250 -9.12 -10.40 24.50
CA GLY A 250 -10.57 -10.29 24.63
C GLY A 250 -10.99 -10.20 26.10
N ALA A 251 -10.45 -11.09 26.93
CA ALA A 251 -10.69 -11.05 28.38
C ALA A 251 -10.16 -9.77 29.04
N LEU A 252 -8.98 -9.30 28.63
CA LEU A 252 -8.41 -8.05 29.12
C LEU A 252 -9.26 -6.83 28.71
N ALA A 253 -9.78 -6.81 27.48
CA ALA A 253 -10.68 -5.76 27.03
C ALA A 253 -11.96 -5.70 27.88
N GLU A 254 -12.54 -6.85 28.23
CA GLU A 254 -13.70 -6.91 29.15
C GLU A 254 -13.36 -6.40 30.55
N GLN A 255 -12.19 -6.76 31.09
CA GLN A 255 -11.75 -6.25 32.40
C GLN A 255 -11.57 -4.72 32.39
N LEU A 256 -11.04 -4.16 31.31
CA LEU A 256 -10.85 -2.72 31.18
C LEU A 256 -12.18 -1.95 31.12
N ARG A 257 -13.28 -2.56 30.65
CA ARG A 257 -14.61 -1.93 30.69
C ARG A 257 -15.10 -1.61 32.11
N ALA A 258 -14.52 -2.21 33.14
CA ALA A 258 -14.82 -1.87 34.53
C ALA A 258 -14.27 -0.49 34.96
N TYR A 259 -13.47 0.17 34.12
CA TYR A 259 -12.79 1.44 34.42
C TYR A 259 -13.18 2.57 33.45
N PRO A 260 -14.48 2.86 33.25
CA PRO A 260 -14.91 3.84 32.26
C PRO A 260 -14.37 5.25 32.59
N GLY A 261 -13.70 5.87 31.61
CA GLY A 261 -13.18 7.25 31.73
C GLY A 261 -11.89 7.41 32.54
N ASP A 262 -11.31 6.33 33.06
CA ASP A 262 -10.08 6.36 33.85
C ASP A 262 -8.80 6.35 33.01
N ASP A 263 -7.69 6.74 33.63
CA ASP A 263 -6.37 6.41 33.12
C ASP A 263 -5.86 5.19 33.89
N VAL A 264 -5.43 4.14 33.17
CA VAL A 264 -5.00 2.88 33.79
C VAL A 264 -3.63 2.45 33.31
N VAL A 265 -2.91 1.73 34.16
CA VAL A 265 -1.69 1.00 33.81
C VAL A 265 -2.02 -0.49 33.87
N VAL A 266 -1.67 -1.22 32.82
CA VAL A 266 -1.79 -2.67 32.75
C VAL A 266 -0.39 -3.25 32.72
N MET A 267 -0.02 -3.99 33.75
CA MET A 267 1.28 -4.64 33.84
C MET A 267 1.14 -6.13 33.53
N ALA A 268 2.00 -6.64 32.66
CA ALA A 268 2.19 -8.07 32.47
C ALA A 268 2.96 -8.62 33.68
N GLU A 269 2.38 -9.59 34.38
CA GLU A 269 3.00 -10.31 35.50
C GLU A 269 3.00 -11.82 35.19
N PRO A 270 3.88 -12.63 35.81
CA PRO A 270 3.90 -14.08 35.61
C PRO A 270 2.59 -14.78 35.97
N SER A 271 1.80 -14.19 36.88
CA SER A 271 0.49 -14.68 37.32
C SER A 271 -0.69 -14.16 36.47
N GLY A 272 -0.43 -13.31 35.47
CA GLY A 272 -1.48 -12.72 34.62
C GLY A 272 -1.31 -11.22 34.43
N THR A 273 -2.41 -10.49 34.26
CA THR A 273 -2.39 -9.04 34.08
C THR A 273 -2.84 -8.32 35.33
N ARG A 274 -2.07 -7.33 35.79
CA ARG A 274 -2.46 -6.44 36.87
C ARG A 274 -2.87 -5.08 36.33
N ILE A 275 -4.07 -4.62 36.71
CA ILE A 275 -4.60 -3.32 36.31
C ILE A 275 -4.54 -2.37 37.51
N MET A 276 -3.95 -1.20 37.30
CA MET A 276 -3.86 -0.13 38.31
C MET A 276 -4.50 1.14 37.76
N ARG A 277 -5.44 1.70 38.51
CA ARG A 277 -6.04 3.02 38.21
C ARG A 277 -5.05 4.12 38.59
N ILE A 278 -4.80 5.06 37.69
CA ILE A 278 -4.06 6.27 37.97
C ILE A 278 -5.07 7.28 38.54
N GLY A 279 -5.07 7.41 39.87
CA GLY A 279 -5.81 8.49 40.53
C GLY A 279 -5.21 9.85 40.14
N ARG A 280 -6.06 10.86 39.97
CA ARG A 280 -5.60 12.26 39.98
C ARG A 280 -5.32 12.72 41.41
#